data_AF-A0AAN8WMV9-F1
#
_entry.id   AF-A0AAN8WMV9-F1
#
_cell.length_a   1.000
_cell.length_b   1.000
_cell.length_c   1.000
_cell.angle_alpha   90.00
_cell.angle_beta   90.00
_cell.angle_gamma   90.00
#
_symmetry.space_group_name_H-M   'P 1'
#
loop_
_entity.id
_entity.type
_entity.pdbx_description
1 polymer ?
#
loop_
_entity_poly.entity_id
_entity_poly.type
_entity_poly.pdbx_seq_one_letter_code
_entity_poly.pdbx_strand_id
1 'polypeptide(L)'
;VWEEYENYQYHKVVIRVTSFIYSDVSSFYINLVRDRLYCESRWSTKRMSALVVVQNLLHHLLLTLAPILPHLAEEVTLHHPAGK
;
A
#
# COMPACT_ATOMS: atom_id res chain seq x y z
N VAL A 1 -8.65 11.25 -5.12
CA VAL A 1 -9.29 9.92 -5.23
C VAL A 1 -10.75 10.01 -4.79
N TRP A 2 -11.06 10.62 -3.65
CA TRP A 2 -12.44 10.76 -3.15
C TRP A 2 -13.32 11.63 -4.06
N GLU A 3 -12.82 12.76 -4.56
CA GLU A 3 -13.54 13.57 -5.55
C GLU A 3 -13.87 12.78 -6.82
N GLU A 4 -12.95 11.94 -7.31
CA GLU A 4 -13.19 11.08 -8.46
C GLU A 4 -14.22 9.99 -8.16
N TYR A 5 -14.29 9.49 -6.92
CA TYR A 5 -15.36 8.59 -6.47
C TYR A 5 -16.72 9.29 -6.41
N GLU A 6 -16.79 10.51 -5.86
CA GLU A 6 -18.02 11.32 -5.80
C GLU A 6 -18.56 11.66 -7.19
N ASN A 7 -17.66 11.87 -8.16
CA ASN A 7 -18.01 12.14 -9.56
C ASN A 7 -18.23 10.87 -10.40
N TYR A 8 -18.26 9.67 -9.80
CA TYR A 8 -18.41 8.38 -10.48
C TYR A 8 -17.33 8.09 -11.55
N GLN A 9 -16.13 8.66 -11.39
CA GLN A 9 -15.00 8.53 -12.33
C GLN A 9 -14.03 7.41 -11.92
N TYR A 10 -14.54 6.18 -11.77
CA TYR A 10 -13.76 5.03 -11.30
C TYR A 10 -12.52 4.71 -12.14
N HIS A 11 -12.60 4.87 -13.47
CA HIS A 11 -11.47 4.63 -14.37
C HIS A 11 -10.26 5.53 -14.04
N LYS A 12 -10.49 6.79 -13.63
CA LYS A 12 -9.42 7.71 -13.23
C LYS A 12 -8.80 7.29 -11.91
N VAL A 13 -9.60 6.81 -10.97
CA VAL A 13 -9.11 6.25 -9.71
C VAL A 13 -8.13 5.11 -9.99
N VAL A 14 -8.50 4.16 -10.85
CA VAL A 14 -7.64 3.02 -11.20
C VAL A 14 -6.33 3.47 -11.84
N ILE A 15 -6.37 4.37 -12.83
CA ILE A 15 -5.16 4.88 -13.49
C ILE A 15 -4.25 5.59 -12.49
N ARG A 16 -4.83 6.43 -11.61
CA ARG A 16 -4.07 7.20 -10.61
C ARG A 16 -3.42 6.29 -9.57
N VAL A 17 -4.17 5.31 -9.04
CA VAL A 17 -3.66 4.37 -8.05
C VAL A 17 -2.60 3.46 -8.64
N THR A 18 -2.81 2.92 -9.84
CA THR A 18 -1.81 2.05 -10.49
C THR A 18 -0.53 2.81 -10.86
N SER A 19 -0.65 4.06 -11.33
CA SER A 19 0.50 4.94 -11.58
C SER A 19 1.29 5.23 -10.30
N PHE A 20 0.60 5.52 -9.19
CA PHE A 20 1.22 5.70 -7.87
C PHE A 20 1.96 4.43 -7.41
N ILE A 21 1.33 3.26 -7.52
CA ILE A 21 1.96 1.98 -7.15
C ILE A 21 3.23 1.74 -7.97
N TYR A 22 3.19 2.00 -9.28
CA TYR A 22 4.34 1.76 -10.16
C TYR A 22 5.48 2.75 -9.89
N SER A 23 5.19 4.05 -9.89
CA SER A 23 6.18 5.11 -9.73
C SER A 23 6.70 5.17 -8.29
N ASP A 24 5.83 5.50 -7.35
CA ASP A 24 6.28 5.99 -6.05
C ASP A 24 6.52 4.84 -5.07
N VAL A 25 5.71 3.79 -5.15
CA VAL A 25 5.82 2.63 -4.25
C VAL A 25 6.90 1.68 -4.74
N SER A 26 6.73 1.12 -5.95
CA SER A 26 7.59 0.07 -6.47
C SER A 26 8.96 0.62 -6.88
N SER A 27 9.00 1.59 -7.80
CA SER A 27 10.26 2.07 -8.38
C SER A 27 11.09 2.91 -7.41
N PHE A 28 10.43 3.67 -6.53
CA PHE A 28 11.12 4.58 -5.61
C PHE A 28 11.21 4.01 -4.19
N TYR A 29 10.10 3.93 -3.46
CA TYR A 29 10.13 3.70 -2.02
C TYR A 29 10.66 2.31 -1.64
N ILE A 30 10.17 1.24 -2.28
CA ILE A 30 10.59 -0.14 -1.98
C ILE A 30 12.06 -0.35 -2.34
N ASN A 31 12.54 0.21 -3.46
CA ASN A 31 13.95 0.13 -3.83
C ASN A 31 14.85 0.85 -2.80
N LEU A 32 14.43 2.00 -2.29
CA LEU A 32 15.21 2.77 -1.30
C LEU A 32 15.27 2.07 0.06
N VAL A 33 14.18 1.40 0.45
CA VAL A 33 14.03 0.86 1.81
C VAL A 33 14.39 -0.63 1.90
N ARG A 34 14.64 -1.30 0.76
CA ARG A 34 14.99 -2.72 0.66
C ARG A 34 16.13 -3.12 1.62
N ASP A 35 17.23 -2.38 1.62
CA ASP A 35 18.39 -2.70 2.46
C ASP A 35 18.06 -2.63 3.95
N ARG A 36 17.20 -1.68 4.35
CA ARG A 36 16.73 -1.55 5.74
C ARG A 36 15.76 -2.66 6.12
N LEU A 37 15.00 -3.19 5.17
CA LEU A 37 14.07 -4.30 5.44
C LEU A 37 14.81 -5.62 5.54
N TYR A 38 15.85 -5.82 4.73
CA TYR A 38 16.52 -7.10 4.59
C TYR A 38 17.72 -7.26 5.51
N CYS A 39 18.51 -6.19 5.70
CA CYS A 39 19.82 -6.30 6.36
C CYS A 39 19.81 -5.80 7.81
N GLU A 40 18.93 -4.87 8.18
CA GLU A 40 18.85 -4.35 9.55
C GLU A 40 18.23 -5.36 10.53
N SER A 41 18.64 -5.27 11.79
CA SER A 41 18.13 -6.15 12.85
C SER A 41 16.62 -6.00 13.02
N ARG A 42 15.96 -7.07 13.49
CA ARG A 42 14.50 -7.11 13.67
C ARG A 42 13.97 -5.95 14.53
N TRP A 43 14.76 -5.48 15.49
CA TRP A 43 14.39 -4.44 16.45
C TRP A 43 15.05 -3.08 16.15
N SER A 44 15.74 -2.95 15.02
CA SER A 44 16.35 -1.70 14.59
C SER A 44 15.26 -0.64 14.33
N THR A 45 15.45 0.56 14.87
CA THR A 45 14.53 1.70 14.67
C THR A 45 14.37 2.01 13.18
N LYS A 46 15.43 1.86 12.38
CA LYS A 46 15.39 2.05 10.93
C LYS A 46 14.50 1.03 10.22
N ARG A 47 14.49 -0.23 10.66
CA ARG A 47 13.62 -1.27 10.08
C ARG A 47 12.17 -1.06 10.50
N MET A 48 11.94 -0.76 11.78
CA MET A 48 10.59 -0.52 12.29
C MET A 48 9.92 0.69 11.62
N SER A 49 10.65 1.80 11.46
CA SER A 49 10.08 2.98 10.79
C SER A 49 9.71 2.70 9.33
N ALA A 50 10.49 1.86 8.63
CA ALA A 50 10.19 1.42 7.28
C ALA A 50 8.93 0.54 7.21
N LEU A 51 8.82 -0.43 8.12
CA LEU A 51 7.66 -1.31 8.23
C LEU A 51 6.37 -0.53 8.51
N VAL A 52 6.41 0.46 9.41
CA VAL A 52 5.25 1.31 9.73
C VAL A 52 4.76 2.04 8.48
N VAL A 53 5.65 2.61 7.67
CA VAL A 53 5.26 3.29 6.43
C VAL A 53 4.66 2.31 5.42
N VAL A 54 5.29 1.14 5.20
CA VAL A 54 4.74 0.11 4.30
C VAL A 54 3.36 -0.35 4.76
N GLN A 55 3.16 -0.53 6.06
CA GLN A 55 1.88 -0.96 6.63
C GLN A 55 0.79 0.10 6.44
N ASN A 56 1.10 1.37 6.70
CA ASN A 56 0.16 2.48 6.46
C ASN A 56 -0.17 2.60 4.97
N LEU A 57 0.83 2.45 4.09
CA LEU A 57 0.65 2.51 2.65
C LEU A 57 -0.30 1.40 2.17
N LEU A 58 -0.07 0.16 2.61
CA LEU A 58 -0.95 -0.96 2.31
C LEU A 58 -2.38 -0.71 2.80
N HIS A 59 -2.55 -0.22 4.02
CA HIS A 59 -3.87 0.06 4.59
C HIS A 59 -4.65 1.10 3.77
N HIS A 60 -4.02 2.21 3.39
CA HIS A 60 -4.67 3.22 2.56
C HIS A 60 -4.93 2.76 1.12
N LEU A 61 -4.05 1.93 0.55
CA LEU A 61 -4.31 1.30 -0.74
C LEU A 61 -5.53 0.36 -0.67
N LEU A 62 -5.67 -0.41 0.40
CA LEU A 62 -6.83 -1.29 0.57
C LEU A 62 -8.12 -0.49 0.69
N LEU A 63 -8.15 0.58 1.50
CA LEU A 63 -9.34 1.44 1.62
C LEU A 63 -9.72 2.09 0.28
N THR A 64 -8.74 2.49 -0.52
CA THR A 64 -9.00 3.11 -1.82
C THR A 64 -9.39 2.10 -2.90
N LEU A 65 -8.92 0.85 -2.83
CA LEU A 65 -9.23 -0.20 -3.81
C LEU A 65 -10.45 -1.04 -3.45
N ALA A 66 -10.83 -1.14 -2.17
CA ALA A 66 -11.95 -1.96 -1.71
C ALA A 66 -13.28 -1.72 -2.44
N PRO A 67 -13.67 -0.48 -2.80
CA PRO A 67 -14.91 -0.24 -3.56
C PRO A 67 -14.89 -0.82 -4.99
N ILE A 68 -13.71 -1.02 -5.58
CA ILE A 68 -13.53 -1.50 -6.96
C ILE A 68 -13.19 -3.00 -6.97
N LEU A 69 -12.34 -3.45 -6.03
CA LEU A 69 -11.82 -4.81 -5.93
C LEU A 69 -12.06 -5.37 -4.50
N PRO A 70 -13.32 -5.61 -4.10
CA PRO A 70 -13.65 -6.02 -2.74
C PRO A 70 -13.06 -7.39 -2.38
N HIS A 71 -13.08 -8.36 -3.30
CA HIS A 71 -12.52 -9.69 -3.04
C HIS A 71 -11.02 -9.68 -2.79
N LEU A 72 -10.28 -8.87 -3.56
CA LEU A 72 -8.84 -8.71 -3.37
C LEU A 72 -8.54 -8.01 -2.04
N ALA A 73 -9.32 -6.98 -1.68
CA ALA A 73 -9.14 -6.29 -0.41
C ALA A 73 -9.38 -7.22 0.79
N GLU A 74 -10.40 -8.09 0.70
CA GLU A 74 -10.69 -9.10 1.71
C GLU A 74 -9.57 -10.13 1.81
N GLU A 75 -9.10 -10.68 0.68
CA GLU A 75 -8.01 -11.65 0.64
C GLU A 75 -6.73 -11.12 1.30
N VAL A 76 -6.35 -9.88 0.98
CA VAL A 76 -5.17 -9.24 1.60
C VAL A 76 -5.37 -9.07 3.10
N THR A 77 -6.57 -8.72 3.55
CA THR A 77 -6.87 -8.54 4.98
C THR A 77 -6.80 -9.87 5.73
N LEU A 78 -7.32 -10.96 5.15
CA LEU A 78 -7.28 -12.31 5.72
C LEU A 78 -5.84 -12.85 5.86
N HIS A 79 -4.94 -12.47 4.95
CA HIS A 79 -3.53 -12.86 4.99
C HIS A 79 -2.63 -11.85 5.72
N HIS A 80 -3.16 -10.72 6.17
CA HIS A 80 -2.40 -9.72 6.90
C HIS A 80 -2.09 -10.20 8.33
N PRO A 81 -0.84 -10.13 8.80
CA PRO A 81 -0.46 -10.67 10.11
C PRO A 81 -1.14 -10.00 11.31
N ALA A 82 -1.67 -8.78 11.16
CA ALA A 82 -2.45 -8.10 12.20
C ALA A 82 -3.96 -8.40 12.15
N GLY A 83 -4.43 -9.23 11.20
CA GLY A 83 -5.81 -9.72 11.10
C GLY A 83 -6.10 -11.00 11.90
N LYS A 84 -5.17 -11.43 12.76
CA LYS A 84 -5.34 -12.51 13.73
C LYS A 84 -5.25 -11.98 15.16
#